data_AF-A0A3N0EKT8-F1
#
_entry.id   AF-A0A3N0EKT8-F1
#
_cell.length_a   1.000
_cell.length_b   1.000
_cell.length_c   1.000
_cell.angle_alpha   90.00
_cell.angle_beta   90.00
_cell.angle_gamma   90.00
#
_symmetry.space_group_name_H-M   'P 1'
#
loop_
_entity.id
_entity.type
_entity.pdbx_description
1 polymer ?
#
loop_
_entity_poly.entity_id
_entity_poly.type
_entity_poly.pdbx_seq_one_letter_code
_entity_poly.pdbx_strand_id
1 'polypeptide(L)'
;MNKIYYAFLLITLFISCKSVSVNNRLQRTTVEPVELGTIGLHEDQYPYDRFSITTVPVLDEKVRVKAVKHVFNKRKFNAYEKASPENRMQLQYVDSLPDKPEYISLQLIDNVTHTEILNRDAALLDYLKPRTDAFIVTSVAAALHGTHIQAIHNAESVFLVYDTDVKKYYLEINNRDKTTLKIRMEDMDVFAYGLSFFCWGENTKHRIEIKDIIEEHNSCPDGTYKKASKVKKKVNYFKL
;
A
#
# COMPACT_ATOMS: atom_id res chain seq x y z
N MET A 1 45.34 13.50 -13.62
CA MET A 1 44.24 13.86 -12.69
C MET A 1 42.87 14.00 -13.35
N ASN A 2 42.74 14.43 -14.61
CA ASN A 2 41.42 14.63 -15.25
C ASN A 2 40.61 13.35 -15.55
N LYS A 3 41.26 12.18 -15.75
CA LYS A 3 40.56 10.92 -16.07
C LYS A 3 39.73 10.34 -14.91
N ILE A 4 40.09 10.66 -13.67
CA ILE A 4 39.38 10.15 -12.47
C ILE A 4 38.04 10.88 -12.27
N TYR A 5 37.98 12.18 -12.61
CA TYR A 5 36.74 12.96 -12.53
C TYR A 5 35.69 12.49 -13.55
N TYR A 6 36.09 12.09 -14.76
CA TYR A 6 35.15 11.53 -15.74
C TYR A 6 34.59 10.17 -15.30
N ALA A 7 35.39 9.32 -14.63
CA ALA A 7 34.91 8.06 -14.09
C ALA A 7 33.89 8.29 -12.95
N PHE A 8 34.11 9.27 -12.09
CA PHE A 8 33.18 9.61 -11.00
C PHE A 8 31.87 10.22 -11.52
N LEU A 9 31.91 11.02 -12.59
CA LEU A 9 30.72 11.58 -13.26
C LEU A 9 29.90 10.51 -14.01
N LEU A 10 30.55 9.45 -14.51
CA LEU A 10 29.87 8.35 -15.20
C LEU A 10 29.12 7.43 -14.21
N ILE A 11 29.65 7.26 -12.99
CA ILE A 11 29.06 6.38 -11.97
C ILE A 11 27.78 6.95 -11.36
N THR A 12 27.64 8.28 -11.28
CA THR A 12 26.43 8.93 -10.72
C THR A 12 25.21 8.86 -11.64
N LEU A 13 25.38 8.53 -12.92
CA LEU A 13 24.28 8.43 -13.90
C LEU A 13 23.47 7.12 -13.81
N PHE A 14 23.94 6.10 -13.08
CA PHE A 14 23.29 4.79 -13.01
C PHE A 14 22.47 4.53 -11.75
N ILE A 15 22.31 5.53 -10.87
CA ILE A 15 21.46 5.38 -9.68
C ILE A 15 20.00 5.49 -10.11
N SER A 16 19.41 4.34 -10.48
CA SER A 16 17.98 4.24 -10.76
C SER A 16 17.19 4.63 -9.51
N CYS A 17 16.33 5.64 -9.63
CA CYS A 17 15.52 6.10 -8.52
C CYS A 17 14.39 5.09 -8.24
N LYS A 18 14.45 4.39 -7.10
CA LYS A 18 13.51 3.31 -6.71
C LYS A 18 12.16 3.81 -6.13
N SER A 19 11.93 5.11 -6.15
CA SER A 19 10.74 5.71 -5.52
C SER A 19 10.12 6.80 -6.38
N VAL A 20 8.86 7.12 -6.11
CA VAL A 20 8.11 8.24 -6.70
C VAL A 20 7.30 8.93 -5.61
N SER A 21 7.03 10.23 -5.79
CA SER A 21 6.14 10.97 -4.88
C SER A 21 4.73 11.00 -5.45
N VAL A 22 3.76 10.57 -4.65
CA VAL A 22 2.32 10.56 -4.96
C VAL A 22 1.58 11.14 -3.76
N ASN A 23 0.78 12.19 -3.95
CA ASN A 23 0.11 12.91 -2.85
C ASN A 23 1.07 13.38 -1.74
N ASN A 24 2.27 13.87 -2.10
CA ASN A 24 3.34 14.28 -1.17
C ASN A 24 3.85 13.15 -0.25
N ARG A 25 3.58 11.89 -0.61
CA ARG A 25 4.08 10.71 0.09
C ARG A 25 5.05 9.95 -0.80
N LEU A 26 6.11 9.45 -0.19
CA LEU A 26 7.07 8.60 -0.87
C LEU A 26 6.46 7.21 -1.06
N GLN A 27 6.45 6.73 -2.31
CA GLN A 27 6.03 5.38 -2.66
C GLN A 27 7.18 4.66 -3.37
N ARG A 28 7.33 3.36 -3.10
CA ARG A 28 8.27 2.47 -3.78
C ARG A 28 7.72 2.10 -5.15
N THR A 29 8.55 2.12 -6.18
CA THR A 29 8.16 1.58 -7.50
C THR A 29 8.25 0.06 -7.50
N THR A 30 7.36 -0.62 -8.22
CA THR A 30 7.35 -2.09 -8.31
C THR A 30 7.28 -2.58 -9.75
N VAL A 31 7.79 -3.79 -9.98
CA VAL A 31 7.50 -4.62 -11.16
C VAL A 31 6.80 -5.92 -10.77
N GLU A 32 6.70 -6.20 -9.47
CA GLU A 32 6.00 -7.35 -8.91
C GLU A 32 4.54 -6.96 -8.60
N PRO A 33 3.59 -7.90 -8.68
CA PRO A 33 2.20 -7.65 -8.30
C PRO A 33 2.10 -7.23 -6.83
N VAL A 34 1.54 -6.05 -6.57
CA VAL A 34 1.26 -5.55 -5.22
C VAL A 34 -0.19 -5.12 -5.11
N GLU A 35 -0.88 -5.54 -4.06
CA GLU A 35 -2.29 -5.25 -3.85
C GLU A 35 -2.51 -4.45 -2.55
N LEU A 36 -3.39 -3.45 -2.60
CA LEU A 36 -3.80 -2.66 -1.44
C LEU A 36 -4.41 -3.55 -0.35
N GLY A 37 -4.06 -3.31 0.91
CA GLY A 37 -4.56 -4.04 2.08
C GLY A 37 -3.88 -5.39 2.34
N THR A 38 -2.95 -5.82 1.48
CA THR A 38 -2.19 -7.05 1.68
C THR A 38 -1.04 -6.87 2.65
N ILE A 39 -0.65 -7.95 3.31
CA ILE A 39 0.48 -7.97 4.25
C ILE A 39 1.60 -8.81 3.64
N GLY A 40 2.81 -8.31 3.76
CA GLY A 40 4.00 -8.98 3.25
C GLY A 40 5.22 -8.73 4.12
N LEU A 41 6.31 -9.37 3.74
CA LEU A 41 7.61 -9.19 4.37
C LEU A 41 8.48 -8.30 3.50
N HIS A 42 9.17 -7.37 4.14
CA HIS A 42 10.19 -6.57 3.51
C HIS A 42 11.55 -7.19 3.79
N GLU A 43 12.17 -7.72 2.75
CA GLU A 43 13.53 -8.24 2.81
C GLU A 43 14.49 -7.13 2.42
N ASP A 44 15.09 -6.48 3.43
CA ASP A 44 16.17 -5.52 3.24
C ASP A 44 17.51 -6.28 3.22
N GLN A 45 17.71 -7.12 2.20
CA GLN A 45 18.98 -7.80 1.95
C GLN A 45 19.65 -7.17 0.73
N TYR A 46 20.65 -6.32 0.97
CA TYR A 46 21.45 -5.73 -0.10
C TYR A 46 21.90 -6.79 -1.12
N PRO A 47 21.72 -6.56 -2.44
CA PRO A 47 21.24 -5.34 -3.11
C PRO A 47 19.73 -5.27 -3.37
N TYR A 48 18.98 -6.25 -2.87
CA TYR A 48 17.55 -6.43 -3.16
C TYR A 48 16.70 -5.77 -2.08
N ASP A 49 15.93 -4.77 -2.50
CA ASP A 49 14.81 -4.24 -1.75
C ASP A 49 13.58 -4.91 -2.36
N ARG A 50 13.02 -5.91 -1.66
CA ARG A 50 11.87 -6.68 -2.13
C ARG A 50 10.78 -6.70 -1.08
N PHE A 51 9.54 -6.67 -1.57
CA PHE A 51 8.36 -6.85 -0.75
C PHE A 51 7.60 -8.04 -1.31
N SER A 52 7.46 -9.09 -0.52
CA SER A 52 6.73 -10.29 -0.91
C SER A 52 5.47 -10.42 -0.08
N ILE A 53 4.32 -10.45 -0.76
CA ILE A 53 3.02 -10.67 -0.12
C ILE A 53 3.02 -12.05 0.52
N THR A 54 2.68 -12.13 1.80
CA THR A 54 2.57 -13.39 2.54
C THR A 54 1.14 -13.74 2.88
N THR A 55 0.26 -12.74 2.99
CA THR A 55 -1.16 -12.99 3.27
C THR A 55 -2.06 -11.85 2.81
N VAL A 56 -3.31 -12.21 2.53
CA VAL A 56 -4.43 -11.30 2.24
C VAL A 56 -5.41 -11.43 3.41
N PRO A 57 -5.40 -10.49 4.37
CA PRO A 57 -6.31 -10.54 5.51
C PRO A 57 -7.77 -10.66 5.07
N VAL A 58 -8.57 -11.44 5.81
CA VAL A 58 -10.01 -11.47 5.58
C VAL A 58 -10.60 -10.18 6.15
N LEU A 59 -11.31 -9.42 5.32
CA LEU A 59 -12.08 -8.26 5.76
C LEU A 59 -13.56 -8.65 5.80
N ASP A 60 -14.10 -8.80 7.01
CA ASP A 60 -15.53 -9.06 7.25
C ASP A 60 -16.39 -7.79 7.10
N GLU A 61 -15.74 -6.63 7.05
CA GLU A 61 -16.36 -5.33 6.80
C GLU A 61 -15.59 -4.55 5.72
N LYS A 62 -16.27 -3.58 5.09
CA LYS A 62 -15.70 -2.74 4.04
C LYS A 62 -14.77 -1.69 4.65
N VAL A 63 -13.55 -1.53 4.13
CA VAL A 63 -12.60 -0.52 4.61
C VAL A 63 -12.61 0.68 3.65
N ARG A 64 -12.77 1.89 4.18
CA ARG A 64 -12.85 3.10 3.34
C ARG A 64 -11.52 3.42 2.66
N VAL A 65 -11.58 3.70 1.37
CA VAL A 65 -10.45 4.06 0.52
C VAL A 65 -10.61 5.50 0.04
N LYS A 66 -9.56 6.30 0.18
CA LYS A 66 -9.42 7.56 -0.54
C LYS A 66 -8.86 7.26 -1.91
N ALA A 67 -9.59 7.62 -2.95
CA ALA A 67 -9.15 7.52 -4.33
C ALA A 67 -8.96 8.94 -4.91
N VAL A 68 -7.80 9.21 -5.52
CA VAL A 68 -7.49 10.52 -6.10
C VAL A 68 -6.95 10.34 -7.50
N LYS A 69 -7.51 11.08 -8.46
CA LYS A 69 -7.05 11.13 -9.84
C LYS A 69 -5.81 12.00 -9.97
N HIS A 70 -4.84 11.55 -10.77
CA HIS A 70 -3.59 12.24 -11.06
C HIS A 70 -3.27 12.19 -12.54
N VAL A 71 -2.44 13.13 -12.96
CA VAL A 71 -1.86 13.14 -14.31
C VAL A 71 -0.44 12.60 -14.25
N PHE A 72 -0.08 11.76 -15.22
CA PHE A 72 1.29 11.28 -15.34
C PHE A 72 2.27 12.42 -15.61
N ASN A 73 3.47 12.25 -15.09
CA ASN A 73 4.67 12.95 -15.57
C ASN A 73 5.67 11.90 -16.06
N LYS A 74 6.73 12.34 -16.74
CA LYS A 74 7.76 11.44 -17.28
C LYS A 74 8.27 10.41 -16.26
N ARG A 75 8.56 10.82 -15.02
CA ARG A 75 9.07 9.92 -13.98
C ARG A 75 8.06 8.84 -13.59
N LYS A 76 6.80 9.21 -13.38
CA LYS A 76 5.73 8.27 -13.01
C LYS A 76 5.34 7.37 -14.18
N PHE A 77 5.35 7.90 -15.40
CA PHE A 77 5.07 7.12 -16.60
C PHE A 77 6.15 6.07 -16.84
N ASN A 78 7.44 6.43 -16.67
CA ASN A 78 8.53 5.44 -16.74
C ASN A 78 8.42 4.36 -15.65
N ALA A 79 7.87 4.67 -14.47
CA ALA A 79 7.60 3.67 -13.45
C ALA A 79 6.45 2.73 -13.87
N TYR A 80 5.40 3.29 -14.47
CA TYR A 80 4.31 2.53 -15.08
C TYR A 80 4.78 1.60 -16.18
N GLU A 81 5.55 2.08 -17.17
CA GLU A 81 6.05 1.25 -18.28
C GLU A 81 6.89 0.06 -17.81
N LYS A 82 7.66 0.24 -16.74
CA LYS A 82 8.43 -0.86 -16.13
C LYS A 82 7.53 -1.89 -15.45
N ALA A 83 6.46 -1.44 -14.81
CA ALA A 83 5.52 -2.30 -14.10
C ALA A 83 4.52 -3.02 -15.03
N SER A 84 4.19 -2.39 -16.17
CA SER A 84 3.27 -2.89 -17.18
C SER A 84 3.95 -2.92 -18.55
N PRO A 85 4.87 -3.88 -18.78
CA PRO A 85 5.62 -3.96 -20.05
C PRO A 85 4.70 -4.23 -21.26
N GLU A 86 3.54 -4.86 -21.03
CA GLU A 86 2.54 -5.11 -22.06
C GLU A 86 1.64 -3.90 -22.33
N ASN A 87 1.73 -2.84 -21.51
CA ASN A 87 0.91 -1.64 -21.60
C ASN A 87 -0.59 -2.00 -21.75
N ARG A 88 -1.13 -2.81 -20.83
CA ARG A 88 -2.53 -3.30 -20.89
C ARG A 88 -3.55 -2.18 -20.97
N MET A 89 -3.21 -1.00 -20.44
CA MET A 89 -4.04 0.21 -20.46
C MET A 89 -3.87 1.05 -21.73
N GLN A 90 -2.98 0.66 -22.64
CA GLN A 90 -2.68 1.32 -23.92
C GLN A 90 -2.36 2.81 -23.77
N LEU A 91 -1.68 3.18 -22.69
CA LEU A 91 -1.34 4.57 -22.40
C LEU A 91 -0.14 5.02 -23.24
N GLN A 92 -0.17 6.28 -23.67
CA GLN A 92 0.93 6.94 -24.34
C GLN A 92 1.23 8.26 -23.65
N TYR A 93 2.52 8.56 -23.46
CA TYR A 93 2.97 9.80 -22.85
C TYR A 93 3.99 10.51 -23.72
N VAL A 94 3.71 11.77 -24.02
CA VAL A 94 4.69 12.74 -24.55
C VAL A 94 4.49 14.04 -23.78
N ASP A 95 5.58 14.72 -23.43
CA ASP A 95 5.52 15.92 -22.57
C ASP A 95 4.63 17.04 -23.15
N SER A 96 4.53 17.09 -24.49
CA SER A 96 3.76 18.06 -25.27
C SER A 96 2.30 17.68 -25.52
N LEU A 97 1.83 16.52 -25.05
CA LEU A 97 0.42 16.16 -25.21
C LEU A 97 -0.47 17.18 -24.46
N PRO A 98 -1.54 17.68 -25.11
CA PRO A 98 -2.51 18.54 -24.44
C PRO A 98 -3.23 17.76 -23.32
N ASP A 99 -3.64 16.53 -23.62
CA ASP A 99 -4.27 15.61 -22.67
C ASP A 99 -3.28 14.51 -22.31
N LYS A 100 -2.75 14.59 -21.08
CA LYS A 100 -1.81 13.61 -20.56
C LYS A 100 -2.56 12.43 -19.96
N PRO A 101 -2.01 11.21 -20.05
CA PRO A 101 -2.63 10.05 -19.44
C PRO A 101 -2.76 10.23 -17.93
N GLU A 102 -3.80 9.62 -17.37
CA GLU A 102 -4.16 9.73 -15.96
C GLU A 102 -3.90 8.40 -15.24
N TYR A 103 -3.74 8.49 -13.93
CA TYR A 103 -3.67 7.34 -13.02
C TYR A 103 -4.41 7.67 -11.73
N ILE A 104 -4.65 6.65 -10.90
CA ILE A 104 -5.26 6.85 -9.60
C ILE A 104 -4.27 6.55 -8.48
N SER A 105 -4.42 7.24 -7.36
CA SER A 105 -3.84 6.82 -6.09
C SER A 105 -4.93 6.37 -5.14
N LEU A 106 -4.73 5.21 -4.53
CA LEU A 106 -5.61 4.63 -3.52
C LEU A 106 -4.90 4.66 -2.19
N GLN A 107 -5.64 4.96 -1.13
CA GLN A 107 -5.11 4.97 0.23
C GLN A 107 -6.19 4.50 1.21
N LEU A 108 -5.84 3.57 2.10
CA LEU A 108 -6.69 3.24 3.24
C LEU A 108 -6.71 4.42 4.21
N ILE A 109 -7.91 4.90 4.54
CA ILE A 109 -8.08 6.08 5.40
C ILE A 109 -8.81 5.80 6.71
N ASP A 110 -9.40 4.61 6.84
CA ASP A 110 -10.07 4.20 8.06
C ASP A 110 -9.20 3.20 8.84
N ASN A 111 -8.18 3.74 9.52
CA ASN A 111 -7.26 2.94 10.32
C ASN A 111 -7.97 2.26 11.50
N VAL A 112 -9.00 2.89 12.07
CA VAL A 112 -9.74 2.34 13.22
C VAL A 112 -10.43 1.05 12.82
N THR A 113 -11.31 1.11 11.81
CA THR A 113 -12.02 -0.08 11.31
C THR A 113 -11.03 -1.15 10.86
N HIS A 114 -9.96 -0.76 10.16
CA HIS A 114 -8.96 -1.72 9.69
C HIS A 114 -8.23 -2.44 10.85
N THR A 115 -7.77 -1.71 11.86
CA THR A 115 -7.12 -2.33 13.03
C THR A 115 -8.07 -3.22 13.81
N GLU A 116 -9.34 -2.83 13.95
CA GLU A 116 -10.36 -3.66 14.59
C GLU A 116 -10.55 -4.99 13.86
N ILE A 117 -10.65 -4.97 12.53
CA ILE A 117 -10.78 -6.18 11.71
C ILE A 117 -9.55 -7.09 11.89
N LEU A 118 -8.33 -6.55 11.74
CA LEU A 118 -7.10 -7.33 11.90
C LEU A 118 -6.98 -7.96 13.29
N ASN A 119 -7.45 -7.27 14.33
CA ASN A 119 -7.41 -7.77 15.70
C ASN A 119 -8.41 -8.91 15.99
N ARG A 120 -9.40 -9.15 15.12
CA ARG A 120 -10.34 -10.28 15.25
C ARG A 120 -9.68 -11.61 14.86
N ASP A 121 -8.66 -11.58 14.00
CA ASP A 121 -7.92 -12.76 13.56
C ASP A 121 -6.74 -13.06 14.48
N ALA A 122 -6.97 -13.95 15.46
CA ALA A 122 -5.94 -14.36 16.40
C ALA A 122 -4.73 -15.04 15.73
N ALA A 123 -4.95 -15.82 14.66
CA ALA A 123 -3.88 -16.51 13.95
C ALA A 123 -3.00 -15.53 13.19
N LEU A 124 -3.60 -14.52 12.56
CA LEU A 124 -2.87 -13.41 11.95
C LEU A 124 -2.05 -12.65 12.99
N LEU A 125 -2.64 -12.28 14.13
CA LEU A 125 -1.91 -11.58 15.18
C LEU A 125 -0.71 -12.41 15.69
N ASP A 126 -0.87 -13.70 15.88
CA ASP A 126 0.21 -14.58 16.32
C ASP A 126 1.32 -14.71 15.26
N TYR A 127 0.96 -14.70 13.97
CA TYR A 127 1.92 -14.64 12.86
C TYR A 127 2.71 -13.32 12.84
N LEU A 128 2.04 -12.18 13.11
CA LEU A 128 2.65 -10.85 13.01
C LEU A 128 3.48 -10.46 14.23
N LYS A 129 3.10 -10.87 15.45
CA LYS A 129 3.80 -10.50 16.70
C LYS A 129 5.32 -10.67 16.68
N PRO A 130 5.88 -11.81 16.20
CA PRO A 130 7.33 -11.99 16.18
C PRO A 130 8.04 -11.25 15.03
N ARG A 131 7.29 -10.72 14.05
CA ARG A 131 7.82 -10.18 12.80
C ARG A 131 7.88 -8.67 12.83
N THR A 132 9.08 -8.12 12.88
CA THR A 132 9.30 -6.66 12.81
C THR A 132 9.46 -6.15 11.38
N ASP A 133 9.56 -7.09 10.45
CA ASP A 133 9.71 -6.96 9.01
C ASP A 133 8.38 -7.21 8.27
N ALA A 134 7.26 -7.34 8.98
CA ALA A 134 5.94 -7.45 8.40
C ALA A 134 5.30 -6.07 8.23
N PHE A 135 4.83 -5.80 7.01
CA PHE A 135 4.25 -4.52 6.60
C PHE A 135 2.93 -4.75 5.87
N ILE A 136 2.07 -3.73 5.94
CA ILE A 136 0.82 -3.70 5.20
C ILE A 136 0.87 -2.65 4.09
N VAL A 137 0.34 -2.99 2.92
CA VAL A 137 0.20 -2.07 1.79
C VAL A 137 -0.99 -1.15 2.05
N THR A 138 -0.73 0.10 2.45
CA THR A 138 -1.81 1.06 2.79
C THR A 138 -2.07 2.08 1.70
N SER A 139 -1.23 2.13 0.67
CA SER A 139 -1.48 2.96 -0.50
C SER A 139 -0.88 2.35 -1.77
N VAL A 140 -1.52 2.58 -2.91
CA VAL A 140 -1.00 2.21 -4.23
C VAL A 140 -1.22 3.35 -5.22
N ALA A 141 -0.38 3.43 -6.25
CA ALA A 141 -0.62 4.19 -7.45
C ALA A 141 -0.73 3.21 -8.62
N ALA A 142 -1.83 3.32 -9.37
CA ALA A 142 -2.15 2.37 -10.43
C ALA A 142 -2.73 3.06 -11.66
N ALA A 143 -2.38 2.54 -12.83
CA ALA A 143 -3.07 2.85 -14.06
C ALA A 143 -4.33 1.96 -14.19
N LEU A 144 -5.36 2.54 -14.79
CA LEU A 144 -6.69 1.95 -14.97
C LEU A 144 -7.23 2.36 -16.34
N HIS A 145 -8.19 1.59 -16.85
CA HIS A 145 -8.96 1.99 -18.03
C HIS A 145 -9.70 3.31 -17.78
N GLY A 146 -9.81 4.17 -18.79
CA GLY A 146 -10.36 5.53 -18.64
C GLY A 146 -11.78 5.56 -18.06
N THR A 147 -12.62 4.57 -18.39
CA THR A 147 -13.97 4.42 -17.81
C THR A 147 -13.95 4.20 -16.30
N HIS A 148 -12.98 3.43 -15.79
CA HIS A 148 -12.79 3.19 -14.36
C HIS A 148 -12.28 4.44 -13.64
N ILE A 149 -11.35 5.19 -14.25
CA ILE A 149 -10.87 6.47 -13.69
C ILE A 149 -12.03 7.45 -13.55
N GLN A 150 -12.89 7.55 -14.56
CA GLN A 150 -14.05 8.44 -14.52
C GLN A 150 -15.09 8.02 -13.46
N ALA A 151 -15.33 6.71 -13.32
CA ALA A 151 -16.20 6.18 -12.27
C ALA A 151 -15.66 6.52 -10.87
N ILE A 152 -14.36 6.33 -10.63
CA ILE A 152 -13.70 6.71 -9.37
C ILE A 152 -13.81 8.21 -9.12
N HIS A 153 -13.58 9.04 -10.14
CA HIS A 153 -13.64 10.49 -10.02
C HIS A 153 -15.03 11.00 -9.61
N ASN A 154 -16.08 10.35 -10.10
CA ASN A 154 -17.47 10.71 -9.84
C ASN A 154 -18.06 10.01 -8.60
N ALA A 155 -17.30 9.12 -7.98
CA ALA A 155 -17.75 8.34 -6.85
C ALA A 155 -18.05 9.21 -5.63
N GLU A 156 -19.07 8.83 -4.87
CA GLU A 156 -19.31 9.41 -3.55
C GLU A 156 -18.40 8.75 -2.51
N SER A 157 -18.17 7.45 -2.67
CA SER A 157 -17.29 6.69 -1.78
C SER A 157 -16.68 5.49 -2.50
N VAL A 158 -15.48 5.11 -2.04
CA VAL A 158 -14.75 3.94 -2.52
C VAL A 158 -14.38 3.10 -1.30
N PHE A 159 -14.56 1.80 -1.41
CA PHE A 159 -14.25 0.84 -0.35
C PHE A 159 -13.40 -0.30 -0.87
N LEU A 160 -12.48 -0.78 -0.03
CA LEU A 160 -11.81 -2.07 -0.21
C LEU A 160 -12.70 -3.16 0.39
N VAL A 161 -12.97 -4.20 -0.38
CA VAL A 161 -13.84 -5.31 0.02
C VAL A 161 -13.15 -6.63 -0.26
N TYR A 162 -13.25 -7.57 0.67
CA TYR A 162 -12.76 -8.94 0.50
C TYR A 162 -13.83 -9.82 -0.16
N ASP A 163 -13.46 -10.47 -1.26
CA ASP A 163 -14.27 -11.48 -1.92
C ASP A 163 -13.88 -12.87 -1.37
N THR A 164 -14.82 -13.51 -0.67
CA THR A 164 -14.60 -14.82 -0.04
C THR A 164 -14.47 -15.96 -1.04
N ASP A 165 -15.07 -15.83 -2.23
CA ASP A 165 -15.12 -16.90 -3.22
C ASP A 165 -13.77 -17.03 -3.94
N VAL A 166 -13.15 -15.90 -4.28
CA VAL A 166 -11.84 -15.86 -4.94
C VAL A 166 -10.68 -15.52 -4.01
N LYS A 167 -10.96 -15.20 -2.73
CA LYS A 167 -9.98 -14.87 -1.69
C LYS A 167 -9.09 -13.68 -2.04
N LYS A 168 -9.67 -12.65 -2.65
CA LYS A 168 -8.97 -11.45 -3.13
C LYS A 168 -9.76 -10.19 -2.84
N TYR A 169 -9.09 -9.05 -2.93
CA TYR A 169 -9.75 -7.76 -2.80
C TYR A 169 -10.32 -7.25 -4.12
N TYR A 170 -11.36 -6.42 -4.01
CA TYR A 170 -11.81 -5.54 -5.07
C TYR A 170 -12.17 -4.17 -4.50
N LEU A 171 -12.22 -3.15 -5.36
CA LEU A 171 -12.79 -1.85 -5.03
C LEU A 171 -14.27 -1.85 -5.32
N GLU A 172 -15.07 -1.50 -4.31
CA GLU A 172 -16.47 -1.14 -4.50
C GLU A 172 -16.59 0.39 -4.60
N ILE A 173 -17.12 0.85 -5.72
CA ILE A 173 -17.33 2.28 -6.01
C ILE A 173 -18.82 2.55 -5.91
N ASN A 174 -19.20 3.40 -4.97
CA ASN A 174 -20.59 3.78 -4.75
C ASN A 174 -20.80 5.20 -5.27
N ASN A 175 -21.73 5.31 -6.23
CA ASN A 175 -22.10 6.57 -6.86
C ASN A 175 -23.34 7.18 -6.18
N ARG A 176 -23.56 8.47 -6.42
CA ARG A 176 -24.71 9.22 -5.87
C ARG A 176 -26.07 8.68 -6.33
N ASP A 177 -26.11 8.08 -7.51
CA ASP A 177 -27.31 7.43 -8.08
C ASP A 177 -27.56 6.03 -7.51
N LYS A 178 -26.80 5.62 -6.48
CA LYS A 178 -26.83 4.31 -5.83
C LYS A 178 -26.37 3.15 -6.72
N THR A 179 -25.79 3.43 -7.87
CA THR A 179 -25.11 2.39 -8.65
C THR A 179 -23.79 2.01 -7.98
N THR A 180 -23.44 0.73 -8.07
CA THR A 180 -22.20 0.18 -7.54
C THR A 180 -21.38 -0.42 -8.66
N LEU A 181 -20.12 -0.02 -8.80
CA LEU A 181 -19.16 -0.64 -9.70
C LEU A 181 -18.13 -1.42 -8.87
N LYS A 182 -17.82 -2.65 -9.30
CA LYS A 182 -16.72 -3.44 -8.73
C LYS A 182 -15.54 -3.42 -9.68
N ILE A 183 -14.36 -3.05 -9.19
CA ILE A 183 -13.11 -3.12 -9.95
C ILE A 183 -12.18 -4.08 -9.23
N ARG A 184 -11.72 -5.14 -9.90
CA ARG A 184 -10.79 -6.08 -9.28
C ARG A 184 -9.40 -5.46 -9.22
N MET A 185 -8.60 -5.88 -8.25
CA MET A 185 -7.22 -5.38 -8.14
C MET A 185 -6.37 -5.80 -9.35
N GLU A 186 -6.70 -6.92 -10.02
CA GLU A 186 -5.97 -7.42 -11.21
C GLU A 186 -6.22 -6.59 -12.48
N ASP A 187 -7.34 -5.85 -12.50
CA ASP A 187 -7.69 -4.91 -13.58
C ASP A 187 -6.89 -3.61 -13.50
N MET A 188 -5.99 -3.49 -12.51
CA MET A 188 -5.13 -2.33 -12.30
C MET A 188 -3.67 -2.69 -12.58
N ASP A 189 -2.95 -1.76 -13.19
CA ASP A 189 -1.49 -1.83 -13.30
C ASP A 189 -0.87 -1.02 -12.17
N VAL A 190 -0.64 -1.66 -11.01
CA VAL A 190 0.01 -1.03 -9.86
C VAL A 190 1.50 -0.85 -10.16
N PHE A 191 1.97 0.39 -10.15
CA PHE A 191 3.36 0.73 -10.45
C PHE A 191 4.11 1.34 -9.27
N ALA A 192 3.39 1.77 -8.23
CA ALA A 192 4.00 2.20 -6.98
C ALA A 192 3.10 1.89 -5.78
N TYR A 193 3.71 1.73 -4.61
CA TYR A 193 3.02 1.39 -3.37
C TYR A 193 3.68 2.01 -2.14
N GLY A 194 2.89 2.18 -1.08
CA GLY A 194 3.33 2.64 0.23
C GLY A 194 3.07 1.57 1.29
N LEU A 195 4.06 1.37 2.15
CA LEU A 195 4.02 0.42 3.25
C LEU A 195 3.79 1.15 4.58
N SER A 196 3.07 0.46 5.47
CA SER A 196 2.88 0.89 6.86
C SER A 196 3.22 -0.24 7.83
N PHE A 197 3.60 0.15 9.04
CA PHE A 197 3.91 -0.73 10.17
C PHE A 197 2.77 -0.78 11.16
N PHE A 198 2.76 -1.85 11.94
CA PHE A 198 1.85 -2.03 13.06
C PHE A 198 2.43 -1.44 14.35
N CYS A 199 1.64 -0.65 15.05
CA CYS A 199 1.92 -0.22 16.41
C CYS A 199 1.19 -1.12 17.40
N TRP A 200 1.93 -1.76 18.28
CA TRP A 200 1.44 -2.73 19.24
C TRP A 200 1.19 -2.10 20.59
N GLY A 201 0.11 -2.50 21.25
CA GLY A 201 -0.20 -2.10 22.62
C GLY A 201 -0.96 -3.17 23.38
N GLU A 202 -1.33 -2.85 24.60
CA GLU A 202 -2.17 -3.70 25.46
C GLU A 202 -3.61 -3.17 25.47
N ASN A 203 -4.59 -4.07 25.48
CA ASN A 203 -5.99 -3.70 25.65
C ASN A 203 -6.46 -3.82 27.09
N THR A 204 -7.73 -3.46 27.34
CA THR A 204 -8.35 -3.52 28.67
C THR A 204 -8.40 -4.94 29.26
N LYS A 205 -8.19 -5.98 28.44
CA LYS A 205 -8.15 -7.39 28.83
C LYS A 205 -6.72 -7.94 28.93
N HIS A 206 -5.70 -7.09 28.95
CA HIS A 206 -4.28 -7.47 29.02
C HIS A 206 -3.79 -8.32 27.83
N ARG A 207 -4.44 -8.21 26.67
CA ARG A 207 -4.01 -8.88 25.43
C ARG A 207 -3.25 -7.89 24.56
N ILE A 208 -2.19 -8.38 23.92
CA ILE A 208 -1.43 -7.63 22.91
C ILE A 208 -2.28 -7.56 21.65
N GLU A 209 -2.46 -6.34 21.12
CA GLU A 209 -3.21 -6.06 19.90
C GLU A 209 -2.53 -4.95 19.10
N ILE A 210 -2.94 -4.80 17.84
CA ILE A 210 -2.57 -3.69 16.99
C ILE A 210 -3.40 -2.48 17.40
N LYS A 211 -2.75 -1.39 17.79
CA LYS A 211 -3.40 -0.13 18.20
C LYS A 211 -3.44 0.92 17.10
N ASP A 212 -2.51 0.85 16.14
CA ASP A 212 -2.45 1.78 15.03
C ASP A 212 -1.65 1.18 13.85
N ILE A 213 -1.85 1.74 12.66
CA ILE A 213 -1.12 1.46 11.44
C ILE A 213 -0.51 2.77 10.95
N ILE A 214 0.83 2.84 10.93
CA ILE A 214 1.57 4.08 10.65
C ILE A 214 2.50 3.93 9.46
N GLU A 215 2.73 5.01 8.74
CA GLU A 215 3.73 5.06 7.67
C GLU A 215 5.15 4.80 8.20
N GLU A 216 6.01 4.30 7.33
CA GLU A 216 7.35 3.83 7.67
C GLU A 216 8.23 4.80 8.46
N HIS A 217 8.18 6.07 8.08
CA HIS A 217 8.98 7.12 8.70
C HIS A 217 8.33 7.76 9.93
N ASN A 218 7.13 7.32 10.31
CA ASN A 218 6.44 7.84 11.47
C ASN A 218 6.80 7.05 12.74
N SER A 219 6.61 7.70 13.88
CA SER A 219 6.71 7.09 15.22
C SER A 219 5.35 6.55 15.65
N CYS A 220 5.37 5.48 16.44
CA CYS A 220 4.15 4.97 17.05
C CYS A 220 3.60 5.98 18.08
N PRO A 221 2.26 6.11 18.21
CA PRO A 221 1.64 6.92 19.26
C PRO A 221 2.12 6.54 20.65
N ASP A 222 2.03 7.48 21.59
CA ASP A 222 2.44 7.27 22.97
C ASP A 222 1.77 6.03 23.59
N GLY A 223 2.57 5.22 24.30
CA GLY A 223 2.12 3.98 24.91
C GLY A 223 1.99 2.79 23.95
N THR A 224 2.37 2.95 22.67
CA THR A 224 2.42 1.87 21.69
C THR A 224 3.83 1.68 21.12
N TYR A 225 4.10 0.53 20.51
CA TYR A 225 5.46 0.14 20.11
C TYR A 225 5.49 -0.54 18.74
N LYS A 226 6.51 -0.26 17.92
CA LYS A 226 6.73 -0.97 16.64
C LYS A 226 6.98 -2.49 16.80
N LYS A 227 7.38 -2.94 17.99
CA LYS A 227 7.63 -4.35 18.30
C LYS A 227 6.65 -4.85 19.36
N ALA A 228 5.93 -5.92 19.07
CA ALA A 228 5.00 -6.53 20.03
C ALA A 228 5.71 -6.96 21.34
N SER A 229 6.97 -7.40 21.25
CA SER A 229 7.78 -7.81 22.40
C SER A 229 8.09 -6.69 23.39
N LYS A 230 7.93 -5.41 23.01
CA LYS A 230 8.11 -4.26 23.92
C LYS A 230 6.86 -3.94 24.74
N VAL A 231 5.71 -4.53 24.41
CA VAL A 231 4.48 -4.34 25.17
C VAL A 231 4.62 -5.05 26.52
N LYS A 232 4.80 -4.27 27.59
CA LYS A 232 4.86 -4.80 28.96
C LYS A 232 3.48 -5.31 29.37
N LYS A 233 3.29 -6.64 29.43
CA LYS A 233 2.05 -7.23 29.93
C LYS A 233 1.94 -6.97 31.42
N LYS A 234 0.84 -6.36 31.88
CA LYS A 234 0.53 -6.39 33.31
C LYS A 234 0.07 -7.81 33.66
N VAL A 235 0.80 -8.48 34.54
CA VAL A 235 0.44 -9.83 34.99
C VAL A 235 -0.84 -9.73 35.81
N ASN A 236 -1.88 -10.47 35.40
CA ASN A 236 -3.10 -10.57 36.20
C ASN A 236 -2.88 -11.58 37.33
N TYR A 237 -2.51 -11.08 38.51
CA TYR A 237 -2.23 -11.89 39.71
C TYR A 237 -3.45 -12.64 40.25
N PHE A 238 -4.66 -12.42 39.71
CA PHE A 238 -5.91 -13.05 40.16
C PHE A 238 -6.31 -14.31 39.38
N LYS A 239 -5.45 -14.79 38.46
CA LYS A 239 -5.62 -16.07 37.75
C LYS A 239 -4.42 -17.00 37.96
N LEU A 240 -4.12 -17.31 39.22
CA LEU A 240 -3.27 -18.43 39.63
C LEU A 240 -4.16 -19.56 40.15
#